data_AF-S4ME19-F1
#
_entry.id   AF-S4ME19-F1
#
_cell.length_a   1.000
_cell.length_b   1.000
_cell.length_c   1.000
_cell.angle_alpha   90.00
_cell.angle_beta   90.00
_cell.angle_gamma   90.00
#
_symmetry.space_group_name_H-M   'P 1'
#
loop_
_entity.id
_entity.type
_entity.pdbx_description
1 polymer ?
#
loop_
_entity_poly.entity_id
_entity_poly.type
_entity_poly.pdbx_seq_one_letter_code
_entity_poly.pdbx_strand_id
1 'polypeptide(L)'
;MAHVRVVIAWLPGMLAAPEPIRAEVSAVEYYRPDGRFAPDANAARIALAQDHAAEQLSGASLAEGFDATWQEVDRLCRAEPEGRVVRTRHGDPMLLSEFLLTRVVEVAVHGLDLADALGREPWMTPQAADVVQDLLLGPDNAAAPEHLGWSRLRFLRKATGRDPITREEAAEVDRLGIRWLTLG
;
A
#
# COMPACT_ATOMS: atom_id res chain seq x y z
N MET A 1 6.87 -3.70 -10.02
CA MET A 1 6.26 -2.73 -10.98
C MET A 1 4.95 -3.24 -11.57
N ALA A 2 4.90 -4.42 -12.21
CA ALA A 2 3.66 -4.96 -12.80
C ALA A 2 2.53 -5.09 -11.77
N HIS A 3 2.84 -5.67 -10.59
CA HIS A 3 1.92 -5.73 -9.46
C HIS A 3 1.28 -4.36 -9.12
N VAL A 4 2.11 -3.33 -8.92
CA VAL A 4 1.66 -1.97 -8.57
C VAL A 4 0.73 -1.39 -9.65
N ARG A 5 1.07 -1.59 -10.92
CA ARG A 5 0.20 -1.18 -12.04
C ARG A 5 -1.15 -1.88 -12.00
N VAL A 6 -1.16 -3.20 -11.81
CA VAL A 6 -2.40 -4.02 -11.75
C VAL A 6 -3.32 -3.53 -10.64
N VAL A 7 -2.79 -3.31 -9.44
CA VAL A 7 -3.61 -2.94 -8.28
C VAL A 7 -4.16 -1.51 -8.36
N ILE A 8 -3.52 -0.62 -9.12
CA ILE A 8 -4.04 0.73 -9.42
C ILE A 8 -5.04 0.67 -10.58
N ALA A 9 -4.82 -0.18 -11.58
CA ALA A 9 -5.70 -0.34 -12.74
C ALA A 9 -7.11 -0.85 -12.41
N TRP A 10 -7.39 -1.30 -11.18
CA TRP A 10 -8.75 -1.62 -10.74
C TRP A 10 -9.61 -0.39 -10.50
N LEU A 11 -9.02 0.77 -10.18
CA LEU A 11 -9.77 1.96 -9.77
C LEU A 11 -10.78 2.46 -10.81
N PRO A 12 -10.46 2.54 -12.12
CA PRO A 12 -11.44 2.96 -13.12
C PRO A 12 -12.70 2.06 -13.11
N GLY A 13 -12.52 0.75 -12.97
CA GLY A 13 -13.64 -0.19 -12.87
C GLY A 13 -14.43 -0.04 -11.56
N MET A 14 -13.74 0.21 -10.44
CA MET A 14 -14.38 0.49 -9.15
C MET A 14 -15.22 1.77 -9.17
N LEU A 15 -14.71 2.82 -9.83
CA LEU A 15 -15.39 4.12 -9.95
C LEU A 15 -16.59 4.07 -10.89
N ALA A 16 -16.49 3.31 -11.98
CA ALA A 16 -17.59 3.09 -12.93
C ALA A 16 -18.72 2.20 -12.38
N ALA A 17 -18.45 1.42 -11.31
CA ALA A 17 -19.44 0.57 -10.69
C ALA A 17 -20.45 1.38 -9.84
N PRO A 18 -21.66 0.84 -9.61
CA PRO A 18 -22.64 1.48 -8.72
C PRO A 18 -22.06 1.78 -7.34
N GLU A 19 -22.29 2.99 -6.86
CA GLU A 19 -21.89 3.43 -5.53
C GLU A 19 -22.53 2.57 -4.43
N PRO A 20 -21.73 1.96 -3.54
CA PRO A 20 -22.27 1.40 -2.31
C PRO A 20 -22.85 2.50 -1.41
N ILE A 21 -23.88 2.17 -0.64
CA ILE A 21 -24.61 3.14 0.21
C ILE A 21 -23.72 3.80 1.28
N ARG A 22 -22.76 3.04 1.82
CA ARG A 22 -21.86 3.51 2.87
C ARG A 22 -20.57 2.69 2.87
N ALA A 23 -19.50 3.28 3.39
CA ALA A 23 -18.28 2.55 3.69
C ALA A 23 -18.50 1.61 4.89
N GLU A 24 -17.84 0.45 4.85
CA GLU A 24 -17.90 -0.58 5.89
C GLU A 24 -16.51 -0.99 6.39
N VAL A 25 -15.44 -0.65 5.65
CA VAL A 25 -14.05 -0.88 6.07
C VAL A 25 -13.21 0.39 5.89
N SER A 26 -12.29 0.60 6.82
CA SER A 26 -11.19 1.56 6.77
C SER A 26 -9.91 0.94 6.19
N ALA A 27 -8.88 1.75 5.93
CA ALA A 27 -7.57 1.28 5.48
C ALA A 27 -6.89 0.37 6.50
N VAL A 28 -7.04 0.67 7.79
CA VAL A 28 -6.57 -0.20 8.87
C VAL A 28 -7.25 -1.57 8.82
N GLU A 29 -8.58 -1.59 8.67
CA GLU A 29 -9.36 -2.84 8.59
C GLU A 29 -9.11 -3.61 7.29
N TYR A 30 -8.73 -2.93 6.20
CA TYR A 30 -8.32 -3.57 4.96
C TYR A 30 -7.07 -4.44 5.14
N TYR A 31 -6.14 -4.04 6.01
CA TYR A 31 -4.91 -4.75 6.34
C TYR A 31 -5.00 -5.66 7.58
N ARG A 32 -6.21 -6.05 8.00
CA ARG A 32 -6.41 -6.99 9.11
C ARG A 32 -5.90 -8.40 8.76
N PRO A 33 -5.38 -9.17 9.74
CA PRO A 33 -4.85 -10.52 9.52
C PRO A 33 -5.98 -11.52 9.23
N ASP A 34 -6.40 -11.62 7.97
CA ASP A 34 -7.40 -12.59 7.54
C ASP A 34 -7.09 -13.22 6.18
N GLY A 35 -8.08 -13.91 5.59
CA GLY A 35 -7.92 -14.66 4.33
C GLY A 35 -7.39 -13.85 3.15
N ARG A 36 -7.43 -12.49 3.19
CA ARG A 36 -6.83 -11.63 2.15
C ARG A 36 -5.32 -11.84 2.01
N PHE A 37 -4.66 -12.26 3.09
CA PHE A 37 -3.21 -12.45 3.18
C PHE A 37 -2.81 -13.92 3.37
N ALA A 38 -3.75 -14.85 3.17
CA ALA A 38 -3.44 -16.27 3.20
C ALA A 38 -2.40 -16.64 2.12
N PRO A 39 -1.55 -17.67 2.34
CA PRO A 39 -0.52 -18.06 1.40
C PRO A 39 -1.01 -18.25 -0.04
N ASP A 40 -2.17 -18.90 -0.24
CA ASP A 40 -2.72 -19.14 -1.58
C ASP A 40 -3.20 -17.84 -2.26
N ALA A 41 -3.78 -16.91 -1.48
CA ALA A 41 -4.18 -15.60 -1.99
C ALA A 41 -2.96 -14.77 -2.40
N ASN A 42 -1.87 -14.86 -1.64
CA ASN A 42 -0.60 -14.22 -1.98
C ASN A 42 0.03 -14.86 -3.23
N ALA A 43 0.04 -16.18 -3.32
CA ALA A 43 0.55 -16.90 -4.50
C ALA A 43 -0.22 -16.50 -5.78
N ALA A 44 -1.56 -16.42 -5.71
CA ALA A 44 -2.38 -15.98 -6.83
C ALA A 44 -2.08 -14.53 -7.26
N ARG A 45 -1.86 -13.63 -6.30
CA ARG A 45 -1.47 -12.23 -6.58
C ARG A 45 -0.09 -12.14 -7.22
N ILE A 46 0.87 -12.94 -6.77
CA ILE A 46 2.20 -13.03 -7.37
C ILE A 46 2.11 -13.55 -8.81
N ALA A 47 1.36 -14.63 -9.04
CA ALA A 47 1.16 -15.21 -10.37
C ALA A 47 0.55 -14.17 -11.34
N LEU A 48 -0.51 -13.48 -10.91
CA LEU A 48 -1.13 -12.40 -11.71
C LEU A 48 -0.12 -11.30 -12.08
N ALA A 49 0.73 -10.90 -11.13
CA ALA A 49 1.76 -9.90 -11.40
C ALA A 49 2.84 -10.40 -12.38
N GLN A 50 3.19 -11.68 -12.32
CA GLN A 50 4.15 -12.32 -13.23
C GLN A 50 3.57 -12.44 -14.64
N ASP A 51 2.31 -12.85 -14.78
CA ASP A 51 1.61 -12.94 -16.06
C ASP A 51 1.58 -11.57 -16.75
N HIS A 52 1.15 -10.52 -16.02
CA HIS A 52 1.16 -9.16 -16.55
C HIS A 52 2.54 -8.63 -16.88
N ALA A 53 3.58 -9.02 -16.12
CA ALA A 53 4.96 -8.66 -16.45
C ALA A 53 5.43 -9.32 -17.74
N ALA A 54 5.07 -10.60 -17.96
CA ALA A 54 5.44 -11.35 -19.15
C ALA A 54 4.78 -10.81 -20.43
N GLU A 55 3.63 -10.15 -20.32
CA GLU A 55 2.95 -9.48 -21.42
C GLU A 55 3.65 -8.18 -21.88
N GLN A 56 4.56 -7.62 -21.08
CA GLN A 56 5.21 -6.35 -21.42
C GLN A 56 6.43 -6.56 -22.31
N LEU A 57 6.55 -5.72 -23.34
CA LEU A 57 7.67 -5.74 -24.28
C LEU A 57 9.02 -5.43 -23.61
N SER A 58 9.01 -4.56 -22.59
CA SER A 58 10.20 -4.13 -21.86
C SER A 58 9.85 -3.49 -20.52
N GLY A 59 10.84 -3.33 -19.64
CA GLY A 59 10.69 -2.56 -18.41
C GLY A 59 10.29 -1.10 -18.66
N ALA A 60 10.76 -0.49 -19.76
CA ALA A 60 10.34 0.86 -20.15
C ALA A 60 8.86 0.90 -20.55
N SER A 61 8.39 -0.07 -21.33
CA SER A 61 6.96 -0.18 -21.69
C SER A 61 6.07 -0.35 -20.46
N LEU A 62 6.56 -1.10 -19.46
CA LEU A 62 5.86 -1.25 -18.18
C LEU A 62 5.80 0.06 -17.39
N ALA A 63 6.88 0.84 -17.38
CA ALA A 63 6.93 2.16 -16.73
C ALA A 63 5.99 3.16 -17.41
N GLU A 64 6.02 3.25 -18.75
CA GLU A 64 5.09 4.08 -19.53
C GLU A 64 3.64 3.69 -19.30
N GLY A 65 3.35 2.37 -19.28
CA GLY A 65 2.02 1.86 -18.99
C GLY A 65 1.57 2.17 -17.56
N PHE A 66 2.49 2.12 -16.59
CA PHE A 66 2.23 2.57 -15.22
C PHE A 66 1.93 4.08 -15.19
N ASP A 67 2.71 4.89 -15.90
CA ASP A 67 2.52 6.34 -15.97
C ASP A 67 1.14 6.73 -16.51
N ALA A 68 0.75 6.15 -17.64
CA ALA A 68 -0.57 6.36 -18.20
C ALA A 68 -1.68 5.90 -17.24
N THR A 69 -1.48 4.78 -16.54
CA THR A 69 -2.48 4.24 -15.60
C THR A 69 -2.69 5.16 -14.40
N TRP A 70 -1.62 5.62 -13.74
CA TRP A 70 -1.79 6.45 -12.55
C TRP A 70 -2.32 7.85 -12.89
N GLN A 71 -1.94 8.41 -14.04
CA GLN A 71 -2.46 9.72 -14.48
C GLN A 71 -3.96 9.68 -14.75
N GLU A 72 -4.44 8.62 -15.39
CA GLU A 72 -5.88 8.43 -15.60
C GLU A 72 -6.62 8.24 -14.28
N VAL A 73 -6.08 7.44 -13.37
CA VAL A 73 -6.66 7.24 -12.04
C VAL A 73 -6.70 8.54 -11.23
N ASP A 74 -5.62 9.32 -11.21
CA ASP A 74 -5.59 10.64 -10.53
C ASP A 74 -6.67 11.57 -11.09
N ARG A 75 -6.79 11.64 -12.42
CA ARG A 75 -7.82 12.45 -13.09
C ARG A 75 -9.23 12.01 -12.71
N LEU A 76 -9.50 10.70 -12.70
CA LEU A 76 -10.81 10.16 -12.32
C LEU A 76 -11.12 10.43 -10.85
N CYS A 77 -10.19 10.15 -9.94
CA CYS A 77 -10.37 10.37 -8.51
C CYS A 77 -10.61 11.84 -8.16
N ARG A 78 -9.98 12.79 -8.87
CA ARG A 78 -10.21 14.23 -8.68
C ARG A 78 -11.61 14.69 -9.07
N ALA A 79 -12.33 13.94 -9.90
CA ALA A 79 -13.69 14.26 -10.31
C ALA A 79 -14.76 13.77 -9.31
N GLU A 80 -14.37 12.92 -8.36
CA GLU A 80 -15.27 12.30 -7.38
C GLU A 80 -15.46 13.20 -6.15
N PRO A 81 -16.62 13.15 -5.48
CA PRO A 81 -16.83 13.84 -4.21
C PRO A 81 -16.02 13.21 -3.07
N GLU A 82 -15.74 13.98 -2.02
CA GLU A 82 -14.99 13.52 -0.84
C GLU A 82 -15.60 12.27 -0.17
N GLY A 83 -16.94 12.17 -0.19
CA GLY A 83 -17.69 11.04 0.37
C GLY A 83 -17.82 9.82 -0.54
N ARG A 84 -17.14 9.77 -1.69
CA ARG A 84 -17.27 8.68 -2.67
C ARG A 84 -16.93 7.34 -2.04
N VAL A 85 -17.82 6.36 -2.18
CA VAL A 85 -17.61 4.97 -1.74
C VAL A 85 -17.34 4.06 -2.95
N VAL A 86 -16.34 3.19 -2.84
CA VAL A 86 -16.01 2.18 -3.84
C VAL A 86 -16.10 0.78 -3.24
N ARG A 87 -16.34 -0.23 -4.09
CA ARG A 87 -16.24 -1.63 -3.68
C ARG A 87 -14.84 -2.15 -3.97
N THR A 88 -14.13 -2.60 -2.95
CA THR A 88 -12.78 -3.15 -3.12
C THR A 88 -12.83 -4.49 -3.88
N ARG A 89 -11.68 -4.99 -4.32
CA ARG A 89 -11.59 -6.32 -4.95
C ARG A 89 -12.04 -7.47 -4.04
N HIS A 90 -12.10 -7.22 -2.73
CA HIS A 90 -12.53 -8.19 -1.73
C HIS A 90 -14.03 -8.12 -1.46
N GLY A 91 -14.75 -7.21 -2.13
CA GLY A 91 -16.19 -7.04 -2.02
C GLY A 91 -16.62 -6.02 -0.97
N ASP A 92 -15.71 -5.57 -0.10
CA ASP A 92 -16.04 -4.62 0.98
C ASP A 92 -16.22 -3.19 0.44
N PRO A 93 -17.28 -2.46 0.84
CA PRO A 93 -17.41 -1.02 0.62
C PRO A 93 -16.40 -0.21 1.44
N MET A 94 -15.73 0.75 0.81
CA MET A 94 -14.67 1.57 1.41
C MET A 94 -14.74 3.00 0.87
N LEU A 95 -14.43 4.00 1.68
CA LEU A 95 -14.25 5.36 1.17
C LEU A 95 -13.12 5.37 0.13
N LEU A 96 -13.28 6.13 -0.94
CA LEU A 96 -12.27 6.26 -1.99
C LEU A 96 -10.94 6.77 -1.40
N SER A 97 -10.99 7.73 -0.47
CA SER A 97 -9.80 8.26 0.22
C SER A 97 -9.06 7.18 1.01
N GLU A 98 -9.78 6.36 1.77
CA GLU A 98 -9.23 5.21 2.50
C GLU A 98 -8.64 4.19 1.53
N PHE A 99 -9.32 3.90 0.42
CA PHE A 99 -8.79 2.98 -0.59
C PHE A 99 -7.51 3.52 -1.25
N LEU A 100 -7.46 4.80 -1.56
CA LEU A 100 -6.27 5.47 -2.11
C LEU A 100 -5.10 5.42 -1.13
N LEU A 101 -5.34 5.52 0.17
CA LEU A 101 -4.29 5.33 1.18
C LEU A 101 -3.65 3.94 1.05
N THR A 102 -4.42 2.88 0.80
CA THR A 102 -3.85 1.54 0.52
C THR A 102 -3.01 1.54 -0.76
N ARG A 103 -3.34 2.34 -1.78
CA ARG A 103 -2.52 2.45 -3.00
C ARG A 103 -1.21 3.19 -2.74
N VAL A 104 -1.23 4.23 -1.89
CA VAL A 104 -0.01 4.91 -1.47
C VAL A 104 0.92 3.94 -0.73
N VAL A 105 0.39 3.09 0.16
CA VAL A 105 1.17 2.02 0.80
C VAL A 105 1.80 1.11 -0.26
N GLU A 106 1.02 0.59 -1.21
CA GLU A 106 1.54 -0.31 -2.26
C GLU A 106 2.68 0.35 -3.07
N VAL A 107 2.52 1.60 -3.49
CA VAL A 107 3.55 2.33 -4.24
C VAL A 107 4.79 2.58 -3.39
N ALA A 108 4.61 3.01 -2.14
CA ALA A 108 5.69 3.26 -1.20
C ALA A 108 6.53 2.00 -0.93
N VAL A 109 5.86 0.93 -0.55
CA VAL A 109 6.40 -0.39 -0.20
C VAL A 109 7.13 -1.01 -1.39
N HIS A 110 6.51 -1.04 -2.57
CA HIS A 110 7.15 -1.60 -3.76
C HIS A 110 8.17 -0.66 -4.41
N GLY A 111 8.13 0.64 -4.10
CA GLY A 111 9.19 1.58 -4.42
C GLY A 111 10.48 1.25 -3.68
N LEU A 112 10.40 0.84 -2.40
CA LEU A 112 11.54 0.33 -1.64
C LEU A 112 12.11 -0.93 -2.29
N ASP A 113 11.24 -1.89 -2.62
CA ASP A 113 11.64 -3.16 -3.26
C ASP A 113 12.38 -2.92 -4.59
N LEU A 114 11.86 -1.98 -5.41
CA LEU A 114 12.45 -1.66 -6.69
C LEU A 114 13.80 -0.95 -6.53
N ALA A 115 13.91 -0.02 -5.57
CA ALA A 115 15.17 0.66 -5.28
C ALA A 115 16.25 -0.35 -4.86
N ASP A 116 15.91 -1.28 -3.96
CA ASP A 116 16.82 -2.34 -3.52
C ASP A 116 17.25 -3.24 -4.68
N ALA A 117 16.30 -3.69 -5.50
CA ALA A 117 16.57 -4.54 -6.67
C ALA A 117 17.47 -3.86 -7.72
N LEU A 118 17.39 -2.53 -7.83
CA LEU A 118 18.19 -1.74 -8.77
C LEU A 118 19.50 -1.21 -8.15
N GLY A 119 19.76 -1.46 -6.86
CA GLY A 119 20.90 -0.89 -6.14
C GLY A 119 20.86 0.65 -6.11
N ARG A 120 19.67 1.23 -6.00
CA ARG A 120 19.44 2.68 -5.94
C ARG A 120 19.02 3.10 -4.54
N GLU A 121 19.31 4.35 -4.20
CA GLU A 121 18.80 4.93 -2.96
C GLU A 121 17.26 4.97 -3.03
N PRO A 122 16.55 4.41 -2.03
CA PRO A 122 15.10 4.50 -1.97
C PRO A 122 14.68 5.96 -1.82
N TRP A 123 13.61 6.34 -2.52
CA TRP A 123 13.02 7.65 -2.38
C TRP A 123 11.52 7.53 -2.11
N MET A 124 11.02 8.44 -1.29
CA MET A 124 9.61 8.59 -0.98
C MET A 124 9.36 10.07 -0.73
N THR A 125 8.24 10.60 -1.22
CA THR A 125 7.90 11.99 -0.91
C THR A 125 7.60 12.12 0.59
N PRO A 126 7.87 13.28 1.22
CA PRO A 126 7.54 13.50 2.62
C PRO A 126 6.08 13.17 2.93
N GLN A 127 5.15 13.58 2.06
CA GLN A 127 3.71 13.38 2.20
C GLN A 127 3.32 11.90 2.18
N ALA A 128 3.87 11.11 1.24
CA ALA A 128 3.61 9.67 1.19
C ALA A 128 4.15 8.98 2.44
N ALA A 129 5.32 9.42 2.91
CA ALA A 129 5.93 8.87 4.10
C ALA A 129 5.13 9.21 5.39
N ASP A 130 4.57 10.42 5.48
CA ASP A 130 3.69 10.83 6.58
C ASP A 130 2.42 9.97 6.62
N VAL A 131 1.67 9.87 5.52
CA VAL A 131 0.39 9.13 5.52
C VAL A 131 0.56 7.62 5.73
N VAL A 132 1.65 7.03 5.21
CA VAL A 132 1.96 5.61 5.45
C VAL A 132 2.39 5.39 6.90
N GLN A 133 3.19 6.29 7.47
CA GLN A 133 3.58 6.22 8.87
C GLN A 133 2.35 6.34 9.79
N ASP A 134 1.47 7.31 9.54
CA ASP A 134 0.25 7.51 10.32
C ASP A 134 -0.67 6.30 10.26
N LEU A 135 -0.80 5.68 9.08
CA LEU A 135 -1.56 4.43 8.94
C LEU A 135 -0.96 3.27 9.74
N LEU A 136 0.37 3.13 9.73
CA LEU A 136 1.07 2.01 10.38
C LEU A 136 1.15 2.15 11.89
N LEU A 137 1.24 3.38 12.41
CA LEU A 137 1.37 3.66 13.85
C LEU A 137 0.02 3.91 14.52
N GLY A 138 -0.94 4.45 13.77
CA GLY A 138 -2.13 5.06 14.34
C GLY A 138 -1.82 6.40 15.03
N PRO A 139 -2.88 7.17 15.36
CA PRO A 139 -2.74 8.54 15.88
C PRO A 139 -2.00 8.62 17.22
N ASP A 140 -2.06 7.57 18.04
CA ASP A 140 -1.50 7.58 19.39
C ASP A 140 0.03 7.34 19.43
N ASN A 141 0.63 6.91 18.31
CA ASN A 141 2.03 6.45 18.28
C ASN A 141 2.93 7.28 17.35
N ALA A 142 2.53 8.48 16.95
CA ALA A 142 3.27 9.30 15.98
C ALA A 142 4.76 9.54 16.35
N ALA A 143 5.08 9.61 17.64
CA ALA A 143 6.45 9.80 18.15
C ALA A 143 7.24 8.49 18.32
N ALA A 144 6.65 7.32 18.09
CA ALA A 144 7.29 6.03 18.33
C ALA A 144 8.61 5.82 17.56
N PRO A 145 8.76 6.22 16.28
CA PRO A 145 10.03 6.06 15.57
C PRO A 145 11.19 6.79 16.25
N GLU A 146 10.94 7.96 16.82
CA GLU A 146 11.97 8.74 17.55
C GLU A 146 12.38 8.03 18.84
N HIS A 147 11.42 7.46 19.59
CA HIS A 147 11.69 6.67 20.80
C HIS A 147 12.50 5.40 20.49
N LEU A 148 12.25 4.80 19.31
CA LEU A 148 12.99 3.64 18.81
C LEU A 148 14.35 4.00 18.18
N GLY A 149 14.68 5.30 18.07
CA GLY A 149 15.89 5.76 17.40
C GLY A 149 15.93 5.42 15.91
N TRP A 150 14.76 5.26 15.28
CA TRP A 150 14.62 4.91 13.87
C TRP A 150 14.36 6.16 13.03
N SER A 151 15.15 6.31 11.96
CA SER A 151 14.76 7.23 10.89
C SER A 151 13.45 6.76 10.27
N ARG A 152 12.72 7.67 9.62
CA ARG A 152 11.47 7.35 8.92
C ARG A 152 11.62 6.18 7.94
N LEU A 153 12.68 6.18 7.15
CA LEU A 153 12.97 5.08 6.21
C LEU A 153 13.21 3.75 6.94
N ARG A 154 13.98 3.76 8.04
CA ARG A 154 14.24 2.55 8.85
C ARG A 154 12.96 2.03 9.50
N PHE A 155 12.11 2.93 10.01
CA PHE A 155 10.79 2.57 10.51
C PHE A 155 9.96 1.88 9.42
N LEU A 156 9.83 2.49 8.24
CA LEU A 156 9.04 1.91 7.13
C LEU A 156 9.57 0.55 6.69
N ARG A 157 10.90 0.37 6.60
CA ARG A 157 11.49 -0.94 6.26
C ARG A 157 11.15 -2.01 7.30
N LYS A 158 11.27 -1.68 8.59
CA LYS A 158 10.96 -2.63 9.68
C LYS A 158 9.46 -2.93 9.79
N ALA A 159 8.63 -1.90 9.80
CA ALA A 159 7.18 -2.00 9.88
C ALA A 159 6.57 -2.79 8.71
N THR A 160 7.26 -2.83 7.58
CA THR A 160 6.82 -3.55 6.38
C THR A 160 7.58 -4.87 6.15
N GLY A 161 8.41 -5.30 7.10
CA GLY A 161 9.12 -6.59 7.07
C GLY A 161 10.33 -6.67 6.13
N ARG A 162 10.80 -5.55 5.59
CA ARG A 162 12.00 -5.48 4.71
C ARG A 162 13.30 -5.48 5.49
N ASP A 163 13.27 -4.95 6.71
CA ASP A 163 14.38 -5.02 7.65
C ASP A 163 13.96 -5.86 8.87
N PRO A 164 14.83 -6.75 9.38
CA PRO A 164 14.52 -7.50 10.58
C PRO A 164 14.41 -6.58 11.79
N ILE A 165 13.48 -6.89 12.68
CA ILE A 165 13.36 -6.27 14.01
C ILE A 165 14.13 -7.17 14.99
N THR A 166 15.08 -6.62 15.75
CA THR A 166 15.81 -7.40 16.77
C THR A 166 14.90 -7.73 17.97
N ARG A 167 15.33 -8.62 18.86
CA ARG A 167 14.53 -8.95 20.06
C ARG A 167 14.36 -7.74 20.98
N GLU A 168 15.40 -6.93 21.12
CA GLU A 168 15.40 -5.73 21.93
C GLU A 168 14.47 -4.67 21.34
N GLU A 169 14.52 -4.49 20.02
CA GLU A 169 13.61 -3.61 19.30
C GLU A 169 12.16 -4.09 19.41
N ALA A 170 11.90 -5.41 19.29
CA ALA A 170 10.56 -5.98 19.43
C ALA A 170 9.98 -5.75 20.83
N ALA A 171 10.78 -5.92 21.88
CA ALA A 171 10.36 -5.62 23.25
C ALA A 171 9.98 -4.15 23.44
N GLU A 172 10.67 -3.23 22.77
CA GLU A 172 10.32 -1.80 22.82
C GLU A 172 9.03 -1.48 22.05
N VAL A 173 8.88 -2.05 20.86
CA VAL A 173 7.65 -1.97 20.07
C VAL A 173 6.44 -2.46 20.87
N ASP A 174 6.58 -3.58 21.58
CA ASP A 174 5.54 -4.12 22.47
C ASP A 174 5.24 -3.18 23.64
N ARG A 175 6.26 -2.58 24.26
CA ARG A 175 6.09 -1.58 25.33
C ARG A 175 5.35 -0.34 24.86
N LEU A 176 5.59 0.09 23.61
CA LEU A 176 4.89 1.21 22.98
C LEU A 176 3.48 0.83 22.49
N GLY A 177 3.08 -0.44 22.59
CA GLY A 177 1.73 -0.90 22.21
C GLY A 177 1.46 -0.82 20.71
N ILE A 178 2.51 -0.81 19.89
CA ILE A 178 2.39 -0.71 18.43
C ILE A 178 1.83 -2.03 17.90
N ARG A 179 0.74 -1.94 17.11
CA ARG A 179 0.15 -3.10 16.44
C ARG A 179 0.41 -3.00 14.94
N TRP A 180 1.19 -3.95 14.43
CA TRP A 180 1.51 -4.00 13.01
C TRP A 180 0.30 -4.39 12.16
N LEU A 181 0.17 -3.73 11.02
CA LEU A 181 -0.75 -4.13 9.96
C LEU A 181 -0.23 -5.40 9.26
N THR A 182 -1.13 -6.21 8.71
CA THR A 182 -0.73 -7.36 7.89
C THR A 182 -0.50 -6.91 6.46
N LEU A 183 0.72 -7.11 5.97
CA LEU A 183 1.12 -6.84 4.60
C LEU A 183 1.49 -8.18 3.97
N GLY A 184 1.14 -8.34 2.69
CA GLY A 184 1.44 -9.55 1.92
C GLY A 184 2.34 -9.26 0.74
#